data_AF-A0A7C7CK07-F1
#
_entry.id   AF-A0A7C7CK07-F1
#
_cell.length_a   1.000
_cell.length_b   1.000
_cell.length_c   1.000
_cell.angle_alpha   90.00
_cell.angle_beta   90.00
_cell.angle_gamma   90.00
#
_symmetry.space_group_name_H-M   'P 1'
#
loop_
_entity.id
_entity.type
_entity.pdbx_description
1 polymer ?
#
loop_
_entity_poly.entity_id
_entity_poly.type
_entity_poly.pdbx_seq_one_letter_code
_entity_poly.pdbx_strand_id
1 'polypeptide(L)'
;MSNEALEIRGSDVAVIEVESGHIKVRFEPAYLLKSEAIVGVDPSTRWQQTSQLLFREATLEGELPDLPATIETAKLQMNQHTYVDVVPLPIEMPGIISLTLTFKGRSGKVVINAGHVLYFAIDLEKYLEHLDQPEG
;
A
#
# COMPACT_ATOMS: atom_id res chain seq x y z
N MET A 1 -11.75 9.45 -9.96
CA MET A 1 -10.83 8.32 -9.70
C MET A 1 -9.46 8.71 -10.26
N SER A 2 -8.38 8.16 -9.71
CA SER A 2 -7.02 8.44 -10.20
C SER A 2 -6.64 7.48 -11.33
N ASN A 3 -5.74 7.91 -12.20
CA ASN A 3 -5.13 7.09 -13.23
C ASN A 3 -3.89 6.34 -12.73
N GLU A 4 -3.49 6.55 -11.47
CA GLU A 4 -2.41 5.84 -10.81
C GLU A 4 -2.86 5.30 -9.44
N ALA A 5 -2.42 4.10 -9.09
CA ALA A 5 -2.71 3.45 -7.82
C ALA A 5 -1.54 2.60 -7.32
N LEU A 6 -1.43 2.49 -5.99
CA LEU A 6 -0.55 1.55 -5.31
C LEU A 6 -1.24 0.19 -5.21
N GLU A 7 -0.67 -0.84 -5.82
CA GLU A 7 -1.08 -2.24 -5.66
C GLU A 7 -0.33 -2.82 -4.45
N ILE A 8 -0.97 -2.76 -3.28
CA ILE A 8 -0.38 -3.19 -2.00
C ILE A 8 -0.25 -4.71 -1.96
N ARG A 9 -1.23 -5.45 -2.49
CA ARG A 9 -1.15 -6.91 -2.59
C ARG A 9 0.05 -7.32 -3.44
N GLY A 10 0.79 -8.32 -2.98
CA GLY A 10 1.99 -8.80 -3.67
C GLY A 10 3.22 -7.92 -3.49
N SER A 11 3.08 -6.66 -3.08
CA SER A 11 4.23 -5.83 -2.67
C SER A 11 4.91 -6.43 -1.43
N ASP A 12 6.22 -6.22 -1.33
CA ASP A 12 7.02 -6.68 -0.19
C ASP A 12 7.20 -5.54 0.81
N VAL A 13 6.89 -5.79 2.07
CA VAL A 13 7.29 -4.90 3.16
C VAL A 13 8.73 -5.21 3.51
N ALA A 14 9.62 -4.27 3.24
CA ALA A 14 11.04 -4.41 3.54
C ALA A 14 11.34 -4.06 5.00
N VAL A 15 10.74 -2.98 5.50
CA VAL A 15 10.96 -2.47 6.86
C VAL A 15 9.67 -1.81 7.38
N ILE A 16 9.40 -2.01 8.68
CA ILE A 16 8.42 -1.23 9.45
C ILE A 16 9.17 -0.55 10.58
N GLU A 17 9.19 0.79 10.58
CA GLU A 17 9.80 1.59 11.65
C GLU A 17 8.69 2.21 12.50
N VAL A 18 8.75 2.00 13.82
CA VAL A 18 7.82 2.58 14.79
C VAL A 18 8.58 3.55 15.68
N GLU A 19 8.28 4.85 15.56
CA GLU A 19 8.98 5.89 16.32
C GLU A 19 8.02 7.04 16.68
N SER A 20 7.91 7.37 17.96
CA SER A 20 7.24 8.59 18.44
C SER A 20 5.84 8.83 17.84
N GLY A 21 4.98 7.80 17.83
CA GLY A 21 3.63 7.88 17.26
C GLY A 21 3.60 8.00 15.73
N HIS A 22 4.71 7.69 15.06
CA HIS A 22 4.80 7.58 13.62
C HIS A 22 5.16 6.14 13.25
N ILE A 23 4.54 5.65 12.17
CA ILE A 23 4.86 4.34 11.61
C ILE A 23 5.21 4.54 10.15
N LYS A 24 6.41 4.13 9.76
CA LYS A 24 6.82 4.10 8.35
C LYS A 24 6.80 2.66 7.87
N VAL A 25 6.11 2.41 6.77
CA VAL A 25 6.11 1.12 6.07
C VAL A 25 6.83 1.34 4.76
N ARG A 26 8.02 0.76 4.61
CA ARG A 26 8.79 0.79 3.37
C ARG A 26 8.53 -0.47 2.56
N PHE A 27 8.19 -0.27 1.30
CA PHE A 27 7.93 -1.32 0.32
C PHE A 27 9.09 -1.42 -0.66
N GLU A 28 9.58 -2.64 -0.90
CA GLU A 28 10.69 -2.91 -1.81
C GLU A 28 10.62 -4.36 -2.32
N PRO A 29 9.98 -4.61 -3.49
CA PRO A 29 9.29 -3.64 -4.33
C PRO A 29 7.90 -3.26 -3.82
N ALA A 30 7.47 -2.04 -4.16
CA ALA A 30 6.08 -1.62 -4.26
C ALA A 30 5.62 -1.75 -5.72
N TYR A 31 4.38 -2.18 -5.96
CA TYR A 31 3.79 -2.22 -7.29
C TYR A 31 2.83 -1.06 -7.53
N LEU A 32 2.85 -0.51 -8.74
CA LEU A 32 1.97 0.56 -9.17
C LEU A 32 1.18 0.11 -10.39
N LEU A 33 -0.09 0.51 -10.42
CA LEU A 33 -0.96 0.39 -11.58
C LEU A 33 -1.15 1.77 -12.19
N LYS A 34 -0.90 1.88 -13.50
CA LYS A 34 -1.14 3.10 -14.26
C LYS A 34 -2.05 2.83 -15.43
N SER A 35 -3.08 3.64 -15.58
CA SER A 35 -4.10 3.53 -16.62
C SER A 35 -4.17 4.82 -17.44
N GLU A 36 -4.74 4.77 -18.64
CA GLU A 36 -4.99 5.98 -19.43
C GLU A 36 -6.03 6.89 -18.78
N ALA A 37 -7.05 6.32 -18.13
CA ALA A 37 -8.10 7.10 -17.47
C ALA A 37 -8.38 6.61 -16.04
N ILE A 38 -8.84 5.37 -15.87
CA ILE A 38 -9.26 4.85 -14.56
C ILE A 38 -8.64 3.46 -14.33
N VAL A 39 -7.87 3.33 -13.25
CA VAL A 39 -7.36 2.03 -12.79
C VAL A 39 -8.51 1.11 -12.44
N GLY A 40 -8.45 -0.14 -12.93
CA GLY A 40 -9.50 -1.15 -12.72
C GLY A 40 -10.67 -1.06 -13.71
N VAL A 41 -10.68 -0.07 -14.60
CA VAL A 41 -11.69 0.06 -15.67
C VAL A 41 -11.02 -0.06 -17.04
N ASP A 42 -9.98 0.73 -17.26
CA ASP A 42 -9.23 0.72 -18.53
C ASP A 42 -7.97 -0.16 -18.42
N PRO A 43 -7.42 -0.61 -19.57
CA PRO A 43 -6.13 -1.29 -19.61
C PRO A 43 -5.08 -0.54 -18.80
N SER A 44 -4.32 -1.29 -18.04
CA SER A 44 -3.35 -0.74 -17.11
C SER A 44 -1.95 -1.23 -17.44
N THR A 45 -0.94 -0.57 -16.90
CA THR A 45 0.45 -1.02 -16.93
C THR A 45 0.88 -1.21 -15.50
N ARG A 46 1.65 -2.28 -15.25
CA ARG A 46 2.25 -2.52 -13.95
C ARG A 46 3.68 -2.00 -13.94
N TRP A 47 4.00 -1.28 -12.88
CA TRP A 47 5.31 -0.72 -12.62
C TRP A 47 5.74 -1.16 -11.22
N GLN A 48 7.03 -1.10 -10.97
CA GLN A 48 7.57 -1.29 -9.63
C GLN A 48 8.49 -0.15 -9.26
N GLN A 49 8.55 0.15 -7.96
CA GLN A 49 9.50 1.08 -7.38
C GLN A 49 9.63 0.83 -5.87
N THR A 50 10.60 1.46 -5.22
CA THR A 50 10.64 1.59 -3.77
C THR A 50 9.71 2.71 -3.33
N SER A 51 8.81 2.41 -2.39
CA SER A 51 7.85 3.38 -1.87
C SER A 51 7.75 3.33 -0.36
N GLN A 52 7.19 4.38 0.23
CA GLN A 52 6.93 4.44 1.68
C GLN A 52 5.54 4.99 1.96
N LEU A 53 4.83 4.35 2.89
CA LEU A 53 3.70 4.96 3.58
C LEU A 53 4.15 5.46 4.95
N LEU A 54 3.89 6.74 5.23
CA LEU A 54 4.09 7.34 6.54
C LEU A 54 2.74 7.54 7.21
N PHE A 55 2.54 6.88 8.34
CA PHE A 55 1.41 7.07 9.23
C PHE A 55 1.82 7.97 10.40
N ARG A 56 0.99 8.96 10.73
CA ARG A 56 1.19 9.84 11.90
C ARG A 56 0.07 9.63 12.91
N GLU A 57 0.36 9.92 14.18
CA GLU A 57 -0.55 9.66 15.31
C GLU A 57 -0.99 8.20 15.33
N ALA A 58 -0.01 7.32 15.11
CA ALA A 58 -0.23 5.95 14.71
C ALA A 58 0.07 4.94 15.81
N THR A 59 -0.73 3.88 15.86
CA THR A 59 -0.52 2.70 16.70
C THR A 59 -0.44 1.45 15.83
N LEU A 60 0.34 0.47 16.30
CA LEU A 60 0.50 -0.83 15.65
C LEU A 60 -0.08 -1.91 16.54
N GLU A 61 -0.94 -2.75 15.97
CA GLU A 61 -1.52 -3.91 16.60
C GLU A 61 -1.20 -5.18 15.79
N GLY A 62 -1.09 -6.30 16.48
CA GLY A 62 -0.65 -7.57 15.89
C GLY A 62 0.86 -7.73 15.95
N GLU A 63 1.30 -8.97 15.74
CA GLU A 63 2.71 -9.32 15.74
C GLU A 63 3.28 -9.05 14.34
N LEU A 64 4.45 -8.40 14.25
CA LEU A 64 5.13 -8.20 12.97
C LEU A 64 5.74 -9.52 12.46
N PRO A 65 5.79 -9.76 11.14
CA PRO A 65 6.48 -10.93 10.60
C PRO A 65 7.99 -10.68 10.63
N ASP A 66 8.76 -11.73 10.41
CA ASP A 66 10.14 -11.54 9.96
C ASP A 66 10.11 -10.80 8.62
N LEU A 67 10.90 -9.73 8.50
CA LEU A 67 10.98 -8.91 7.30
C LEU A 67 12.26 -9.22 6.52
N PRO A 68 12.24 -9.13 5.17
CA PRO A 68 11.12 -8.70 4.33
C PRO A 68 9.99 -9.73 4.22
N ALA A 69 8.76 -9.27 3.99
CA ALA A 69 7.59 -10.14 3.87
C ALA A 69 6.60 -9.67 2.79
N THR A 70 6.12 -10.61 1.97
CA THR A 70 5.13 -10.36 0.92
C THR A 70 3.72 -10.24 1.48
N ILE A 71 3.02 -9.19 1.07
CA ILE A 71 1.62 -8.96 1.44
C ILE A 71 0.72 -9.91 0.66
N GLU A 72 -0.13 -10.65 1.38
CA GLU A 72 -1.14 -11.54 0.79
C GLU A 72 -2.44 -10.78 0.50
N THR A 73 -2.92 -9.98 1.46
CA THR A 73 -4.06 -9.07 1.27
C THR A 73 -3.87 -7.81 2.10
N ALA A 74 -4.44 -6.70 1.63
CA ALA A 74 -4.44 -5.41 2.30
C ALA A 74 -5.84 -4.80 2.30
N LYS A 75 -6.21 -4.17 3.41
CA LYS A 75 -7.41 -3.33 3.50
C LYS A 75 -7.03 -2.00 4.12
N LEU A 76 -7.16 -0.93 3.35
CA LEU A 76 -6.97 0.43 3.83
C LEU A 76 -8.32 1.12 3.96
N GLN A 77 -8.74 1.38 5.19
CA GLN A 77 -9.89 2.22 5.49
C GLN A 77 -9.40 3.65 5.72
N MET A 78 -10.00 4.61 5.01
CA MET A 78 -9.75 6.04 5.17
C MET A 78 -11.08 6.78 5.26
N ASN A 79 -11.43 7.24 6.46
CA ASN A 79 -12.72 7.86 6.74
C ASN A 79 -13.89 6.93 6.33
N GLN A 80 -14.70 7.34 5.34
CA GLN A 80 -15.84 6.57 4.83
C GLN A 80 -15.48 5.62 3.68
N HIS A 81 -14.23 5.63 3.21
CA HIS A 81 -13.79 4.82 2.07
C HIS A 81 -13.01 3.60 2.55
N THR A 82 -13.22 2.48 1.84
CA THR A 82 -12.45 1.25 2.03
C THR A 82 -11.84 0.87 0.69
N TYR A 83 -10.54 0.67 0.70
CA TYR A 83 -9.75 0.18 -0.41
C TYR A 83 -9.24 -1.22 -0.07
N VAL A 84 -9.40 -2.16 -0.99
CA VAL A 84 -8.93 -3.54 -0.83
C VAL A 84 -7.87 -3.78 -1.88
N ASP A 85 -6.68 -4.15 -1.43
CA ASP A 85 -5.47 -4.49 -2.20
C ASP A 85 -4.87 -3.35 -3.07
N VAL A 86 -5.69 -2.43 -3.56
CA VAL A 86 -5.29 -1.33 -4.45
C VAL A 86 -5.81 -0.01 -3.90
N VAL A 87 -4.93 0.99 -3.82
CA VAL A 87 -5.26 2.33 -3.30
C VAL A 87 -4.89 3.42 -4.31
N PRO A 88 -5.80 4.34 -4.67
CA PRO A 88 -5.50 5.45 -5.58
C PRO A 88 -4.37 6.34 -5.05
N LEU A 89 -3.49 6.77 -5.95
CA LEU A 89 -2.43 7.75 -5.68
C LEU A 89 -2.78 9.14 -6.25
N PRO A 90 -2.23 10.23 -5.68
CA PRO A 90 -1.41 10.28 -4.46
C PRO A 90 -2.26 10.02 -3.20
N ILE A 91 -1.60 9.48 -2.16
CA ILE A 91 -2.20 9.35 -0.82
C ILE A 91 -1.60 10.44 0.06
N GLU A 92 -2.43 11.40 0.45
CA GLU A 92 -2.11 12.38 1.47
C GLU A 92 -3.41 12.81 2.14
N MET A 93 -3.75 12.18 3.26
CA MET A 93 -5.01 12.45 3.94
C MET A 93 -4.90 12.41 5.46
N PRO A 94 -5.47 13.41 6.16
CA PRO A 94 -5.84 13.28 7.57
C PRO A 94 -7.13 12.47 7.74
N GLY A 95 -7.35 11.98 8.96
CA GLY A 95 -8.63 11.43 9.40
C GLY A 95 -8.51 10.09 10.11
N ILE A 96 -9.60 9.33 10.12
CA ILE A 96 -9.64 8.00 10.75
C ILE A 96 -9.11 6.99 9.74
N ILE A 97 -7.87 6.53 9.95
CA ILE A 97 -7.19 5.62 9.04
C ILE A 97 -6.91 4.30 9.73
N SER A 98 -7.16 3.19 9.03
CA SER A 98 -6.80 1.85 9.47
C SER A 98 -6.29 1.02 8.29
N LEU A 99 -5.02 0.62 8.32
CA LEU A 99 -4.42 -0.32 7.37
C LEU A 99 -4.35 -1.69 8.02
N THR A 100 -5.03 -2.67 7.46
CA THR A 100 -4.91 -4.08 7.83
C THR A 100 -4.11 -4.83 6.76
N LEU A 101 -3.07 -5.54 7.17
CA LEU A 101 -2.23 -6.36 6.31
C LEU A 101 -2.25 -7.82 6.77
N THR A 102 -2.25 -8.73 5.81
CA THR A 102 -1.89 -10.14 6.01
C THR A 102 -0.70 -10.48 5.13
N PHE A 103 0.06 -11.49 5.52
CA PHE A 103 1.33 -11.83 4.88
C PHE A 103 1.34 -13.29 4.43
N LYS A 104 2.02 -13.56 3.32
CA LYS A 104 2.18 -14.92 2.78
C LYS A 104 2.78 -15.88 3.81
N GLY A 105 2.20 -17.07 3.90
CA GLY A 105 2.70 -18.14 4.77
C GLY A 105 2.51 -17.91 6.26
N ARG A 106 1.74 -16.89 6.68
CA ARG A 106 1.53 -16.57 8.09
C ARG A 106 0.04 -16.49 8.46
N SER A 107 -0.30 -17.03 9.62
CA SER A 107 -1.58 -16.79 10.28
C SER A 107 -1.53 -15.51 11.11
N GLY A 108 -2.46 -14.59 10.89
CA GLY A 108 -2.57 -13.35 11.66
C GLY A 108 -2.65 -12.12 10.76
N LYS A 109 -2.84 -10.95 11.39
CA LYS A 109 -2.89 -9.66 10.71
C LYS A 109 -2.11 -8.61 11.49
N VAL A 110 -1.51 -7.68 10.76
CA VAL A 110 -0.95 -6.44 11.31
C VAL A 110 -1.95 -5.33 11.02
N VAL A 111 -2.26 -4.52 12.03
CA VAL A 111 -3.18 -3.38 11.89
C VAL A 111 -2.45 -2.12 12.31
N ILE A 112 -2.44 -1.11 11.44
CA ILE A 112 -1.94 0.23 11.71
C ILE A 112 -3.14 1.17 11.76
N ASN A 113 -3.40 1.74 12.93
CA ASN A 113 -4.40 2.80 13.09
C ASN A 113 -3.67 4.14 13.15
N ALA A 114 -4.20 5.19 12.51
CA ALA A 114 -3.51 6.47 12.39
C ALA A 114 -4.48 7.66 12.22
N GLY A 115 -3.98 8.86 12.53
CA GLY A 115 -4.66 10.14 12.28
C GLY A 115 -4.30 10.78 10.95
N HIS A 116 -3.22 10.33 10.30
CA HIS A 116 -2.78 10.82 8.99
C HIS A 116 -1.99 9.76 8.23
N VAL A 117 -2.09 9.76 6.89
CA VAL A 117 -1.28 8.92 6.00
C VAL A 117 -0.72 9.73 4.84
N LEU A 118 0.55 9.48 4.49
CA LEU A 118 1.22 10.05 3.32
C LEU A 118 1.92 8.96 2.54
N TYR A 119 1.94 9.08 1.22
CA TYR A 119 2.73 8.27 0.31
C TYR A 119 3.95 9.03 -0.19
N PHE A 120 5.09 8.33 -0.29
CA PHE A 120 6.32 8.81 -0.89
C PHE A 120 6.86 7.78 -1.89
N ALA A 121 7.15 8.24 -3.10
CA ALA A 121 8.07 7.53 -4.00
C ALA A 121 9.51 7.77 -3.52
N ILE A 122 10.31 6.71 -3.39
CA ILE A 122 11.68 6.80 -2.89
C ILE A 122 12.69 6.78 -4.04
N ASP A 123 12.43 6.02 -5.09
CA ASP A 123 13.26 5.91 -6.28
C ASP A 123 12.44 6.10 -7.56
N LEU A 124 13.07 5.80 -8.70
CA LEU A 124 12.43 5.88 -10.01
C LEU A 124 11.69 4.60 -10.32
N GLU A 125 10.51 4.75 -10.89
CA GLU A 125 9.71 3.63 -11.36
C GLU A 125 10.33 2.90 -12.55
N LYS A 126 10.10 1.59 -12.55
CA LYS A 126 10.50 0.69 -13.62
C LYS A 126 9.27 -0.03 -14.16
N TYR A 127 9.07 0.08 -15.47
CA TYR A 127 8.04 -0.65 -16.20
C TYR A 127 8.25 -2.16 -16.07
N LEU A 128 7.16 -2.90 -15.83
CA LEU A 128 7.16 -4.35 -15.82
C LEU A 128 6.40 -4.90 -17.02
N GLU A 129 5.12 -4.54 -17.14
CA GLU A 129 4.23 -5.17 -18.10
C GLU A 129 3.00 -4.31 -18.42
N HIS A 130 2.33 -4.68 -19.52
CA HIS A 130 1.03 -4.16 -19.90
C HIS A 130 -0.02 -5.20 -19.49
N LEU A 131 -1.11 -4.73 -18.89
CA LEU A 131 -2.22 -5.53 -18.39
C LEU A 131 -3.41 -5.34 -19.32
N ASP A 132 -3.68 -6.36 -20.13
CA ASP A 132 -4.70 -6.31 -21.18
C ASP A 132 -6.14 -6.28 -20.62
N GLN A 133 -6.34 -6.63 -19.33
CA GLN A 133 -7.62 -6.53 -18.61
C GLN A 133 -7.42 -6.15 -17.13
N PRO A 134 -8.37 -5.42 -16.51
CA PRO A 134 -8.39 -5.25 -15.07
C PRO A 134 -8.59 -6.63 -14.41
N GLU A 135 -7.66 -7.07 -13.56
CA GLU A 135 -7.89 -8.25 -12.73
C GLU A 135 -9.11 -7.98 -11.83
N GLY A 136 -10.19 -8.73 -12.08
CA GLY A 136 -11.48 -8.61 -11.38
C GLY A 136 -11.48 -9.17 -9.96
#